data_AF-A0AAT9WD91-F1
#
_entry.id   AF-A0AAT9WD91-F1
#
_cell.length_a   1.000
_cell.length_b   1.000
_cell.length_c   1.000
_cell.angle_alpha   90.00
_cell.angle_beta   90.00
_cell.angle_gamma   90.00
#
_symmetry.space_group_name_H-M   'P 1'
#
loop_
_entity.id
_entity.type
_entity.pdbx_description
1 polymer ?
#
loop_
_entity_poly.entity_id
_entity_poly.type
_entity_poly.pdbx_seq_one_letter_code
_entity_poly.pdbx_strand_id
1 'polypeptide(L)'
;MVQTASGPMSVSVADGYRMLLAYPGTAPFVNLKLERSQPGKLAADRTAILAQMTSFAATPGAKVAPFKVIERNGVEIMALNNLELSPGVISVYTLISEKTNVIATAYLLNQKPEERKFQTFEQYQALRDDFIYALAVCMAER
;
A
#
# COMPACT_ATOMS: atom_id res chain seq x y z
N MET A 1 -0.36 -16.24 2.83
CA MET A 1 -0.88 -16.52 1.47
C MET A 1 -1.62 -15.30 0.96
N VAL A 2 -1.43 -14.97 -0.31
CA VAL A 2 -2.14 -13.91 -1.05
C VAL A 2 -2.93 -14.55 -2.19
N GLN A 3 -4.10 -13.99 -2.51
CA GLN A 3 -4.92 -14.48 -3.63
C GLN A 3 -4.50 -13.81 -4.92
N THR A 4 -4.39 -14.58 -6.00
CA THR A 4 -4.03 -14.10 -7.34
C THR A 4 -4.93 -14.75 -8.39
N ALA A 5 -4.90 -14.25 -9.63
CA ALA A 5 -5.69 -14.82 -10.73
C ALA A 5 -5.34 -16.29 -11.03
N SER A 6 -4.11 -16.71 -10.80
CA SER A 6 -3.63 -18.09 -10.97
C SER A 6 -3.74 -18.96 -9.71
N GLY A 7 -4.37 -18.44 -8.65
CA GLY A 7 -4.52 -19.13 -7.36
C GLY A 7 -3.67 -18.55 -6.23
N PRO A 8 -3.69 -19.17 -5.04
CA PRO A 8 -2.98 -18.67 -3.87
C PRO A 8 -1.45 -18.72 -4.04
N MET A 9 -0.76 -17.63 -3.72
CA MET A 9 0.71 -17.57 -3.64
C MET A 9 1.17 -17.27 -2.20
N SER A 10 2.40 -17.66 -1.86
CA SER A 10 2.97 -17.36 -0.54
C SER A 10 3.78 -16.07 -0.57
N VAL A 11 3.75 -15.35 0.55
CA VAL A 11 4.63 -14.21 0.85
C VAL A 11 5.30 -14.54 2.17
N SER A 12 6.62 -14.58 2.17
CA SER A 12 7.42 -14.92 3.35
C SER A 12 7.52 -13.74 4.30
N VAL A 13 7.51 -14.03 5.61
CA VAL A 13 7.66 -13.01 6.65
C VAL A 13 8.62 -13.54 7.70
N ALA A 14 9.72 -12.83 7.92
CA ALA A 14 10.69 -13.10 8.98
C ALA A 14 10.35 -12.32 10.26
N ASP A 15 9.89 -11.08 10.11
CA ASP A 15 9.40 -10.20 11.18
C ASP A 15 8.36 -9.24 10.58
N GLY A 16 7.45 -8.71 11.40
CA GLY A 16 6.48 -7.75 10.90
C GLY A 16 5.67 -7.01 11.97
N TYR A 17 5.32 -5.77 11.65
CA TYR A 17 4.56 -4.86 12.49
C TYR A 17 3.30 -4.42 11.75
N ARG A 18 2.22 -4.22 12.51
CA ARG A 18 0.97 -3.63 12.01
C ARG A 18 0.66 -2.38 12.81
N MET A 19 0.39 -1.29 12.11
CA MET A 19 0.15 0.01 12.71
C MET A 19 -1.10 0.63 12.11
N LEU A 20 -1.94 1.19 12.97
CA LEU A 20 -3.02 2.08 12.57
C LEU A 20 -2.57 3.51 12.86
N LEU A 21 -2.42 4.31 11.80
CA LEU A 21 -1.94 5.69 11.88
C LEU A 21 -3.10 6.65 11.66
N ALA A 22 -3.20 7.66 12.52
CA ALA A 22 -4.23 8.68 12.50
C ALA A 22 -3.60 10.07 12.62
N TYR A 23 -4.29 11.08 12.10
CA TYR A 23 -3.96 12.47 12.45
C TYR A 23 -4.51 12.79 13.85
N PRO A 24 -3.97 13.80 14.55
CA PRO A 24 -4.50 14.20 15.85
C PRO A 24 -5.99 14.51 15.77
N GLY A 25 -6.78 13.85 16.63
CA GLY A 25 -8.23 14.03 16.71
C GLY A 25 -9.04 13.41 15.57
N THR A 26 -8.47 12.55 14.73
CA THR A 26 -9.17 11.88 13.63
C THR A 26 -9.26 10.37 13.82
N ALA A 27 -10.15 9.72 13.08
CA ALA A 27 -10.12 8.26 12.92
C ALA A 27 -8.88 7.83 12.08
N PRO A 28 -8.50 6.53 12.11
CA PRO A 28 -7.33 6.03 11.39
C PRO A 28 -7.36 6.30 9.89
N PHE A 29 -6.30 6.92 9.40
CA PHE A 29 -6.08 7.23 7.99
C PHE A 29 -5.37 6.09 7.25
N VAL A 30 -4.42 5.42 7.91
CA VAL A 30 -3.62 4.34 7.30
C VAL A 30 -3.66 3.09 8.16
N ASN A 31 -3.93 1.95 7.54
CA ASN A 31 -3.56 0.65 8.09
C ASN A 31 -2.27 0.18 7.38
N LEU A 32 -1.15 0.25 8.08
CA LEU A 32 0.18 -0.03 7.57
C LEU A 32 0.67 -1.38 8.09
N LYS A 33 1.12 -2.23 7.18
CA LYS A 33 1.92 -3.42 7.47
C LYS A 33 3.35 -3.17 7.04
N LEU A 34 4.31 -3.42 7.93
CA LEU A 34 5.74 -3.42 7.62
C LEU A 34 6.26 -4.82 7.89
N GLU A 35 6.72 -5.52 6.86
CA GLU A 35 7.11 -6.92 6.93
C GLU A 35 8.51 -7.08 6.32
N ARG A 36 9.40 -7.78 7.02
CA ARG A 36 10.70 -8.16 6.49
C ARG A 36 10.56 -9.52 5.81
N SER A 37 10.94 -9.61 4.54
CA SER A 37 10.98 -10.90 3.82
C SER A 37 12.00 -11.84 4.47
N GLN A 38 11.82 -13.14 4.36
CA GLN A 38 12.88 -14.09 4.70
C GLN A 38 14.10 -13.90 3.78
N PRO A 39 15.33 -14.16 4.26
CA PRO A 39 16.53 -14.07 3.42
C PRO A 39 16.39 -14.89 2.13
N GLY A 40 16.69 -14.26 0.99
CA GLY A 40 16.61 -14.90 -0.33
C GLY A 40 15.19 -15.11 -0.89
N LYS A 41 14.14 -14.64 -0.21
CA LYS A 41 12.74 -14.80 -0.66
C LYS A 41 12.13 -13.56 -1.32
N LEU A 42 12.76 -12.39 -1.21
CA LEU A 42 12.18 -11.12 -1.63
C LEU A 42 11.70 -11.10 -3.08
N ALA A 43 12.46 -11.69 -4.01
CA ALA A 43 12.08 -11.74 -5.42
C ALA A 43 10.81 -12.58 -5.66
N ALA A 44 10.66 -13.69 -4.93
CA ALA A 44 9.46 -14.53 -4.98
C ALA A 44 8.27 -13.80 -4.33
N ASP A 45 8.50 -13.14 -3.19
CA ASP A 45 7.49 -12.37 -2.47
C ASP A 45 6.99 -11.19 -3.32
N ARG A 46 7.90 -10.45 -3.97
CA ARG A 46 7.58 -9.40 -4.94
C ARG A 46 6.70 -9.93 -6.07
N THR A 47 7.03 -11.12 -6.60
CA THR A 47 6.24 -11.74 -7.68
C THR A 47 4.81 -12.06 -7.22
N ALA A 48 4.67 -12.63 -6.03
CA ALA A 48 3.36 -12.93 -5.44
C ALA A 48 2.53 -11.66 -5.18
N ILE A 49 3.17 -10.61 -4.67
CA ILE A 49 2.53 -9.30 -4.43
C ILE A 49 2.11 -8.63 -5.73
N LEU A 50 2.97 -8.63 -6.75
CA LEU A 50 2.65 -8.06 -8.06
C LEU A 50 1.44 -8.78 -8.67
N ALA A 51 1.41 -10.11 -8.59
CA ALA A 51 0.28 -10.91 -9.07
C ALA A 51 -1.01 -10.61 -8.30
N GLN A 52 -0.94 -10.44 -6.98
CA GLN A 52 -2.08 -10.02 -6.17
C GLN A 52 -2.59 -8.63 -6.56
N MET A 53 -1.70 -7.64 -6.64
CA MET A 53 -2.06 -6.25 -6.98
C MET A 53 -2.66 -6.17 -8.38
N THR A 54 -2.11 -6.91 -9.33
CA THR A 54 -2.66 -7.03 -10.69
C THR A 54 -4.06 -7.66 -10.67
N SER A 55 -4.27 -8.70 -9.85
CA SER A 55 -5.58 -9.33 -9.68
C SER A 55 -6.61 -8.36 -9.10
N PHE A 56 -6.22 -7.51 -8.13
CA PHE A 56 -7.10 -6.49 -7.58
C PHE A 56 -7.47 -5.44 -8.64
N ALA A 57 -6.50 -4.97 -9.43
CA ALA A 57 -6.73 -4.03 -10.52
C ALA A 57 -7.66 -4.58 -11.61
N ALA A 58 -7.67 -5.89 -11.82
CA ALA A 58 -8.50 -6.56 -12.82
C ALA A 58 -9.92 -6.91 -12.32
N THR A 59 -10.29 -6.53 -11.08
CA THR A 59 -11.60 -6.87 -10.52
C THR A 59 -12.73 -6.17 -11.30
N PRO A 60 -13.71 -6.91 -11.86
CA PRO A 60 -14.80 -6.31 -12.60
C PRO A 60 -15.59 -5.29 -11.78
N GLY A 61 -15.92 -4.15 -12.38
CA GLY A 61 -16.69 -3.08 -11.73
C GLY A 61 -15.90 -2.19 -10.76
N ALA A 62 -14.61 -2.46 -10.55
CA ALA A 62 -13.75 -1.59 -9.75
C ALA A 62 -13.47 -0.27 -10.49
N LYS A 63 -13.88 0.86 -9.90
CA LYS A 63 -13.50 2.21 -10.38
C LYS A 63 -12.10 2.58 -9.89
N VAL A 64 -11.10 1.85 -10.37
CA VAL A 64 -9.70 2.07 -10.02
C VAL A 64 -8.96 2.77 -11.16
N ALA A 65 -8.03 3.65 -10.80
CA ALA A 65 -7.02 4.16 -11.73
C ALA A 65 -6.17 3.00 -12.26
N PRO A 66 -5.53 3.16 -13.44
CA PRO A 66 -4.61 2.16 -13.96
C PRO A 66 -3.56 1.80 -12.91
N PHE A 67 -3.33 0.49 -12.72
CA PHE A 67 -2.28 0.00 -11.85
C PHE A 67 -0.92 0.53 -12.31
N LYS A 68 -0.11 1.02 -11.38
CA LYS A 68 1.21 1.57 -11.66
C LYS A 68 2.26 0.91 -10.79
N VAL A 69 3.39 0.61 -11.40
CA VAL A 69 4.65 0.32 -10.70
C VAL A 69 5.60 1.47 -11.01
N ILE A 70 6.07 2.15 -9.97
CA ILE A 70 7.03 3.25 -10.09
C ILE A 70 8.18 3.01 -9.12
N GLU A 71 9.32 3.66 -9.36
CA GLU A 71 10.46 3.63 -8.45
C GLU A 71 10.75 5.02 -7.90
N ARG A 72 11.11 5.10 -6.62
CA ARG A 72 11.61 6.31 -5.95
C ARG A 72 12.70 5.93 -4.97
N ASN A 73 13.88 6.54 -5.10
CA ASN A 73 15.01 6.33 -4.18
C ASN A 73 15.38 4.84 -3.96
N GLY A 74 15.31 4.02 -5.01
CA GLY A 74 15.56 2.57 -4.92
C GLY A 74 14.47 1.77 -4.19
N VAL A 75 13.31 2.38 -3.93
CA VAL A 75 12.11 1.73 -3.41
C VAL A 75 11.11 1.61 -4.55
N GLU A 76 10.74 0.37 -4.86
CA GLU A 76 9.64 0.10 -5.79
C GLU A 76 8.30 0.38 -5.10
N ILE A 77 7.37 0.98 -5.82
CA ILE A 77 6.04 1.37 -5.34
C ILE A 77 5.00 0.86 -6.33
N MET A 78 4.17 -0.06 -5.86
CA MET A 78 3.00 -0.57 -6.56
C MET A 78 1.77 0.16 -6.05
N ALA A 79 1.04 0.85 -6.94
CA ALA A 79 -0.08 1.72 -6.57
C ALA A 79 -1.40 1.26 -7.18
N LEU A 80 -2.40 1.06 -6.33
CA LEU A 80 -3.79 0.85 -6.70
C LEU A 80 -4.65 1.92 -6.03
N ASN A 81 -5.36 2.72 -6.82
CA ASN A 81 -6.11 3.87 -6.34
C ASN A 81 -7.54 3.83 -6.87
N ASN A 82 -8.52 4.12 -6.04
CA ASN A 82 -9.85 4.45 -6.52
C ASN A 82 -9.84 5.82 -7.22
N LEU A 83 -10.81 6.05 -8.11
CA LEU A 83 -10.97 7.31 -8.83
C LEU A 83 -11.81 8.35 -8.05
N GLU A 84 -12.45 7.92 -6.97
CA GLU A 84 -13.32 8.74 -6.14
C GLU A 84 -13.26 8.28 -4.67
N LEU A 85 -13.80 9.08 -3.76
CA LEU A 85 -13.97 8.68 -2.36
C LEU A 85 -15.01 7.57 -2.26
N SER A 86 -14.58 6.40 -1.79
CA SER A 86 -15.45 5.25 -1.53
C SER A 86 -15.41 4.87 -0.04
N PRO A 87 -16.43 4.18 0.49
CA PRO A 87 -16.33 3.59 1.83
C PRO A 87 -15.15 2.63 1.94
N GLY A 88 -14.53 2.55 3.12
CA GLY A 88 -13.43 1.62 3.39
C GLY A 88 -12.10 2.07 2.79
N VAL A 89 -11.39 1.17 2.09
CA VAL A 89 -10.08 1.46 1.51
C VAL A 89 -10.24 2.25 0.21
N ILE A 90 -9.57 3.40 0.12
CA ILE A 90 -9.54 4.23 -1.10
C ILE A 90 -8.31 3.89 -1.94
N SER A 91 -7.17 3.59 -1.30
CA SER A 91 -5.95 3.24 -2.01
C SER A 91 -5.16 2.14 -1.30
N VAL A 92 -4.48 1.30 -2.09
CA VAL A 92 -3.53 0.30 -1.62
C VAL A 92 -2.20 0.57 -2.27
N TYR A 93 -1.17 0.67 -1.44
CA TYR A 93 0.22 0.80 -1.89
C TYR A 93 1.03 -0.34 -1.31
N THR A 94 1.86 -0.96 -2.15
CA THR A 94 2.94 -1.83 -1.67
C THR A 94 4.28 -1.22 -2.06
N LEU A 95 5.14 -1.00 -1.07
CA LEU A 95 6.49 -0.49 -1.26
C LEU A 95 7.48 -1.61 -0.95
N ILE A 96 8.52 -1.77 -1.77
CA ILE A 96 9.53 -2.81 -1.63
C ILE A 96 10.91 -2.16 -1.69
N SER A 97 11.69 -2.35 -0.63
CA SER A 97 13.10 -1.95 -0.58
C SER A 97 13.97 -3.20 -0.63
N GLU A 98 14.68 -3.40 -1.75
CA GLU A 98 15.63 -4.51 -1.90
C GLU A 98 16.80 -4.37 -0.94
N LYS A 99 17.27 -3.13 -0.74
CA LYS A 99 18.37 -2.79 0.16
C LYS A 99 18.13 -3.26 1.58
N THR A 100 16.92 -3.06 2.11
CA THR A 100 16.58 -3.41 3.49
C THR A 100 15.82 -4.73 3.62
N ASN A 101 15.46 -5.35 2.50
CA ASN A 101 14.64 -6.56 2.46
C ASN A 101 13.28 -6.38 3.17
N VAL A 102 12.70 -5.18 3.06
CA VAL A 102 11.44 -4.78 3.72
C VAL A 102 10.37 -4.50 2.68
N ILE A 103 9.16 -4.97 2.99
CA ILE A 103 7.92 -4.75 2.25
C ILE A 103 6.98 -3.96 3.15
N ALA A 104 6.43 -2.88 2.63
CA ALA A 104 5.37 -2.12 3.31
C ALA A 104 4.08 -2.22 2.52
N THR A 105 2.96 -2.57 3.15
CA THR A 105 1.64 -2.48 2.54
C THR A 105 0.78 -1.48 3.31
N ALA A 106 0.43 -0.38 2.65
CA ALA A 106 -0.40 0.68 3.18
C ALA A 106 -1.81 0.60 2.58
N TYR A 107 -2.82 0.43 3.42
CA TYR A 107 -4.23 0.60 3.07
C TYR A 107 -4.67 1.98 3.55
N LEU A 108 -4.90 2.90 2.61
CA LEU A 108 -5.37 4.25 2.90
C LEU A 108 -6.90 4.23 2.97
N LEU A 109 -7.41 4.71 4.09
CA LEU A 109 -8.81 4.55 4.47
C LEU A 109 -9.59 5.83 4.23
N ASN A 110 -10.87 5.68 3.94
CA ASN A 110 -11.88 6.70 4.12
C ASN A 110 -12.42 6.61 5.53
N GLN A 111 -12.64 7.77 6.18
CA GLN A 111 -13.37 7.86 7.44
C GLN A 111 -14.66 8.65 7.20
N LYS A 112 -15.53 8.72 8.20
CA LYS A 112 -16.70 9.61 8.11
C LYS A 112 -16.25 11.06 7.95
N PRO A 113 -16.98 11.91 7.20
CA PRO A 113 -16.58 13.30 6.96
C PRO A 113 -16.22 14.10 8.21
N GLU A 114 -16.91 13.85 9.32
CA GLU A 114 -16.70 14.48 10.63
C GLU A 114 -15.48 13.95 11.40
N GLU A 115 -14.92 12.80 11.01
CA GLU A 115 -13.83 12.10 11.69
C GLU A 115 -12.52 12.07 10.87
N ARG A 116 -12.46 12.73 9.71
CA ARG A 116 -11.30 12.71 8.79
C ARG A 116 -10.60 14.06 8.63
N LYS A 117 -9.35 14.00 8.21
CA LYS A 117 -8.49 15.18 7.98
C LYS A 117 -8.74 15.90 6.65
N PHE A 118 -9.50 15.30 5.73
CA PHE A 118 -9.75 15.82 4.37
C PHE A 118 -11.26 15.93 4.10
N GLN A 119 -11.66 16.83 3.22
CA GLN A 119 -13.07 17.00 2.82
C GLN A 119 -13.33 16.69 1.35
N THR A 120 -12.33 16.90 0.50
CA THR A 120 -12.41 16.61 -0.93
C THR A 120 -11.49 15.47 -1.35
N PHE A 121 -11.69 14.94 -2.55
CA PHE A 121 -10.82 13.89 -3.09
C PHE A 121 -9.41 14.40 -3.37
N GLU A 122 -9.25 15.66 -3.80
CA GLU A 122 -7.96 16.29 -4.04
C GLU A 122 -7.17 16.45 -2.73
N GLN A 123 -7.84 16.82 -1.64
CA GLN A 123 -7.22 16.88 -0.31
C GLN A 123 -6.78 15.49 0.17
N TYR A 124 -7.61 14.46 -0.08
CA TYR A 124 -7.22 13.08 0.17
C TYR A 124 -5.96 12.69 -0.62
N GLN A 125 -5.93 13.02 -1.92
CA GLN A 125 -4.79 12.72 -2.79
C GLN A 125 -3.50 13.37 -2.27
N ALA A 126 -3.55 14.63 -1.83
CA ALA A 126 -2.41 15.31 -1.23
C ALA A 126 -1.90 14.58 0.03
N LEU A 127 -2.77 14.26 0.99
CA LEU A 127 -2.38 13.53 2.21
C LEU A 127 -1.81 12.13 1.91
N ARG A 128 -2.42 11.42 0.95
CA ARG A 128 -1.93 10.13 0.47
C ARG A 128 -0.54 10.25 -0.12
N ASP A 129 -0.34 11.19 -1.04
CA ASP A 129 0.92 11.34 -1.76
C ASP A 129 2.05 11.77 -0.81
N ASP A 130 1.77 12.68 0.12
CA ASP A 130 2.70 13.07 1.19
C ASP A 130 3.09 11.88 2.06
N PHE A 131 2.11 11.07 2.49
CA PHE A 131 2.36 9.89 3.31
C PHE A 131 3.22 8.85 2.58
N ILE A 132 2.87 8.52 1.33
CA ILE A 132 3.61 7.53 0.53
C ILE A 132 5.02 8.02 0.22
N TYR A 133 5.19 9.31 -0.06
CA TYR A 133 6.50 9.92 -0.25
C TYR A 133 7.37 9.79 1.00
N ALA A 134 6.84 10.19 2.17
CA ALA A 134 7.56 10.09 3.42
C ALA A 134 7.93 8.64 3.78
N LEU A 135 7.02 7.69 3.51
CA LEU A 135 7.28 6.26 3.73
C LEU A 135 8.39 5.73 2.81
N ALA A 136 8.38 6.09 1.52
CA ALA A 136 9.41 5.70 0.57
C ALA A 136 10.80 6.24 0.96
N VAL A 137 10.87 7.51 1.40
CA VAL A 137 12.11 8.09 1.93
C VAL A 137 12.60 7.30 3.16
N CYS A 138 11.73 7.05 4.13
CA CYS A 138 12.08 6.27 5.33
C CYS A 138 12.60 4.86 4.99
N MET A 139 12.06 4.22 3.95
CA MET A 139 12.47 2.88 3.53
C MET A 139 13.79 2.86 2.74
N ALA A 140 14.19 3.97 2.14
CA ALA A 140 15.45 4.09 1.39
C ALA A 140 16.67 4.36 2.30
N GLU A 141 16.46 5.08 3.42
CA GLU A 141 17.53 5.61 4.28
C GLU A 141 18.18 4.59 5.23
N ARG A 142 17.69 3.34 5.29
CA ARG A 142 18.21 2.33 6.24
C ARG A 142 19.14 1.31 5.60
#